data_AF-A0AAD6HP79-F1
#
_entry.id   AF-A0AAD6HP79-F1
#
_cell.length_a   1.000
_cell.length_b   1.000
_cell.length_c   1.000
_cell.angle_alpha   90.00
_cell.angle_beta   90.00
_cell.angle_gamma   90.00
#
_symmetry.space_group_name_H-M   'P 1'
#
loop_
_entity.id
_entity.type
_entity.pdbx_description
1 polymer ?
#
loop_
_entity_poly.entity_id
_entity_poly.type
_entity_poly.pdbx_seq_one_letter_code
_entity_poly.pdbx_strand_id
1 'polypeptide(L)'
;MSDATVGQTKQFGKGQPVVPHPAQKAQVVPVDDESQPKKVRKTIRPTKRVILLKHLDQGVLLVTGPFKINGVPSAVLTPATLSPHSKRVDVSSVDQKTLENVSAPDYFTKEKKAEKSRGGFLQAGRRPRKAVDQSILSSIKKEDFLGSYLATTFSLRNGDKPHEMKW
;
A
#
# COMPACT_ATOMS: atom_id res chain seq x y z
N MET A 1 30.35 30.85 6.78
CA MET A 1 29.66 30.75 8.08
C MET A 1 30.52 29.91 8.99
N SER A 2 30.89 30.48 10.13
CA SER A 2 31.93 30.04 11.06
C SER A 2 31.65 28.69 11.71
N ASP A 3 32.66 27.83 11.68
CA ASP A 3 32.72 26.48 12.24
C ASP A 3 32.71 26.51 13.78
N ALA A 4 31.55 26.74 14.39
CA ALA A 4 31.40 26.88 15.84
C ALA A 4 31.05 25.56 16.56
N THR A 5 31.43 24.41 16.00
CA THR A 5 31.06 23.08 16.54
C THR A 5 32.23 22.14 16.78
N VAL A 6 33.44 22.53 16.39
CA VAL A 6 34.65 21.71 16.55
C VAL A 6 35.31 22.05 17.88
N GLY A 7 35.32 21.09 18.81
CA GLY A 7 35.99 21.23 20.11
C GLY A 7 37.48 21.55 19.94
N GLN A 8 38.03 22.38 20.83
CA GLN A 8 39.44 22.76 20.79
C GLN A 8 40.31 21.62 21.35
N THR A 9 41.34 21.20 20.63
CA THR A 9 42.39 20.32 21.13
C THR A 9 43.45 21.12 21.88
N LYS A 10 43.74 20.74 23.12
CA LYS A 10 44.85 21.30 23.91
C LYS A 10 45.82 20.18 24.26
N GLN A 11 47.11 20.40 24.01
CA GLN A 11 48.16 19.42 24.30
C GLN A 11 48.41 19.37 25.82
N PHE A 12 48.29 18.18 26.42
CA PHE A 12 48.59 17.99 27.84
C PHE A 12 49.52 16.78 27.97
N GLY A 13 50.81 17.03 28.20
CA GLY A 13 51.84 15.99 28.19
C GLY A 13 51.91 15.28 26.83
N LYS A 14 51.95 13.93 26.84
CA LYS A 14 52.03 13.10 25.63
C LYS A 14 50.68 12.81 24.95
N GLY A 15 49.58 13.34 25.48
CA GLY A 15 48.22 13.13 24.96
C GLY A 15 47.57 14.41 24.42
N GLN A 16 46.65 14.25 23.46
CA GLN A 16 45.82 15.32 22.90
C GLN A 16 44.33 15.03 23.15
N PRO A 17 43.77 15.35 24.32
CA PRO A 17 42.33 15.29 24.52
C PRO A 17 41.63 16.45 23.79
N VAL A 18 40.48 16.15 23.16
CA VAL A 18 39.59 17.15 22.56
C VAL A 18 38.70 17.71 23.66
N VAL A 19 38.73 19.03 23.87
CA VAL A 19 37.86 19.70 24.84
C VAL A 19 36.51 19.99 24.16
N PRO A 20 35.41 19.37 24.60
CA PRO A 20 34.10 19.62 24.01
C PRO A 20 33.67 21.08 24.20
N HIS A 21 33.03 21.63 23.17
CA HIS A 21 32.55 23.01 23.22
C HIS A 21 31.48 23.15 24.33
N PRO A 22 31.41 24.25 25.11
CA PRO A 22 30.37 24.46 26.12
C PRO A 22 28.92 24.19 25.70
N ALA A 23 28.58 24.30 24.41
CA ALA A 23 27.27 23.93 23.87
C ALA A 23 26.99 22.40 23.84
N GLN A 24 28.02 21.58 23.98
CA GLN A 24 27.95 20.11 24.08
C GLN A 24 27.85 19.62 25.53
N LYS A 25 27.80 20.52 26.52
CA LYS A 25 27.40 20.14 27.88
C LYS A 25 25.97 19.62 27.82
N ALA A 26 25.71 18.47 28.44
CA ALA A 26 24.37 17.93 28.58
C ALA A 26 23.48 18.99 29.26
N GLN A 27 22.48 19.49 28.54
CA GLN A 27 21.39 20.22 29.15
C GLN A 27 20.63 19.25 30.06
N VAL A 28 20.17 19.76 31.21
CA VAL A 28 19.40 19.02 32.22
C VAL A 28 18.39 18.12 31.51
N VAL A 29 18.59 16.80 31.63
CA VAL A 29 17.64 15.83 31.12
C VAL A 29 16.38 15.99 31.97
N PRO A 30 15.23 16.31 31.39
CA PRO A 30 13.98 16.31 32.15
C PRO A 30 13.82 14.95 32.81
N VAL A 31 13.57 14.93 34.11
CA VAL A 31 13.32 13.68 34.86
C VAL A 31 12.02 13.04 34.38
N ASP A 32 11.10 13.86 33.85
CA ASP A 32 9.83 13.44 33.29
C ASP A 32 9.86 13.44 31.76
N ASP A 33 9.71 12.26 31.17
CA ASP A 33 9.53 12.08 29.73
C ASP A 33 8.06 12.36 29.37
N GLU A 34 7.77 13.53 28.80
CA GLU A 34 6.42 13.89 28.36
C GLU A 34 5.97 12.94 27.24
N SER A 35 4.90 12.16 27.51
CA SER A 35 4.32 11.23 26.54
C SER A 35 3.88 11.96 25.27
N GLN A 36 4.65 11.81 24.20
CA GLN A 36 4.32 12.43 22.93
C GLN A 36 3.02 11.83 22.36
N PRO A 37 2.03 12.66 21.99
CA PRO A 37 0.78 12.16 21.45
C PRO A 37 1.05 11.38 20.14
N LYS A 38 0.52 10.15 20.07
CA LYS A 38 0.65 9.31 18.88
C LYS A 38 0.07 10.05 17.68
N LYS A 39 0.92 10.37 16.69
CA LYS A 39 0.47 10.90 15.41
C LYS A 39 -0.36 9.84 14.69
N VAL A 40 -1.69 9.96 14.75
CA VAL A 40 -2.60 9.16 13.92
C VAL A 40 -2.45 9.66 12.48
N ARG A 41 -1.58 8.99 11.70
CA ARG A 41 -1.49 9.25 10.26
C ARG A 41 -2.78 8.75 9.62
N LYS A 42 -3.65 9.66 9.18
CA LYS A 42 -4.69 9.31 8.21
C LYS A 42 -3.97 8.81 6.95
N THR A 43 -4.26 7.59 6.51
CA THR A 43 -3.68 7.05 5.28
C THR A 43 -4.11 7.93 4.10
N ILE A 44 -3.14 8.46 3.34
CA ILE A 44 -3.40 9.32 2.16
C ILE A 44 -4.29 8.62 1.13
N ARG A 45 -4.26 7.28 1.08
CA ARG A 45 -5.12 6.46 0.23
C ARG A 45 -5.94 5.51 1.10
N PRO A 46 -7.28 5.48 0.94
CA PRO A 46 -8.12 4.55 1.69
C PRO A 46 -7.83 3.10 1.27
N THR A 47 -7.67 2.20 2.25
CA THR A 47 -7.47 0.77 2.00
C THR A 47 -8.74 0.15 1.45
N LYS A 48 -8.68 -0.33 0.21
CA LYS A 48 -9.79 -1.00 -0.48
C LYS A 48 -9.67 -2.51 -0.34
N ARG A 49 -10.80 -3.19 -0.27
CA ARG A 49 -10.87 -4.66 -0.28
C ARG A 49 -11.00 -5.13 -1.72
N VAL A 50 -10.19 -6.14 -2.06
CA VAL A 50 -9.96 -6.54 -3.44
C VAL A 50 -9.75 -8.06 -3.52
N ILE A 51 -10.08 -8.66 -4.67
CA ILE A 51 -10.02 -10.11 -4.88
C ILE A 51 -8.76 -10.45 -5.67
N LEU A 52 -8.02 -11.46 -5.21
CA LEU A 52 -6.87 -11.99 -5.92
C LEU A 52 -7.32 -12.90 -7.07
N LEU A 53 -6.77 -12.70 -8.27
CA LEU A 53 -7.05 -13.54 -9.44
C LEU A 53 -5.93 -14.54 -9.71
N LYS A 54 -4.70 -14.05 -9.88
CA LYS A 54 -3.54 -14.86 -10.28
C LYS A 54 -2.26 -14.33 -9.67
N HIS A 55 -1.37 -15.24 -9.28
CA HIS A 55 0.02 -14.93 -8.97
C HIS A 55 0.82 -14.91 -10.27
N LEU A 56 1.52 -13.80 -10.56
CA LEU A 56 2.35 -13.67 -11.75
C LEU A 56 3.78 -14.09 -11.44
N ASP A 57 4.48 -14.65 -12.42
CA ASP A 57 5.86 -15.13 -12.27
C ASP A 57 6.86 -14.01 -11.96
N GLN A 58 6.48 -12.76 -12.23
CA GLN A 58 7.23 -11.56 -11.91
C GLN A 58 7.25 -11.21 -10.41
N GLY A 59 6.64 -12.04 -9.55
CA GLY A 59 6.54 -11.79 -8.10
C GLY A 59 5.47 -10.75 -7.74
N VAL A 60 4.50 -10.55 -8.63
CA VAL A 60 3.43 -9.55 -8.46
C VAL A 60 2.06 -10.22 -8.57
N LEU A 61 1.06 -9.65 -7.92
CA LEU A 61 -0.29 -10.21 -7.83
C LEU A 61 -1.22 -9.48 -8.80
N LEU A 62 -1.93 -10.24 -9.64
CA LEU A 62 -3.06 -9.72 -10.41
C LEU A 62 -4.30 -9.73 -9.53
N VAL A 63 -4.83 -8.53 -9.29
CA VAL A 63 -5.90 -8.29 -8.34
C VAL A 63 -7.05 -7.58 -9.07
N THR A 64 -8.30 -7.92 -8.73
CA THR A 64 -9.49 -7.24 -9.23
C THR A 64 -10.43 -6.81 -8.11
N GLY A 65 -10.83 -5.55 -8.18
CA GLY A 65 -11.98 -5.06 -7.45
C GLY A 65 -13.14 -4.98 -8.43
N PRO A 66 -14.28 -5.66 -8.21
CA PRO A 66 -15.41 -5.53 -9.11
C PRO A 66 -15.76 -4.05 -9.26
N PHE A 67 -15.52 -3.45 -10.43
CA PHE A 67 -15.45 -2.00 -10.58
C PHE A 67 -16.78 -1.32 -10.21
N LYS A 68 -17.89 -2.04 -10.36
CA LYS A 68 -19.24 -1.59 -9.96
C LYS A 68 -19.41 -1.42 -8.45
N ILE A 69 -18.66 -2.17 -7.63
CA ILE A 69 -18.82 -2.20 -6.17
C ILE A 69 -17.87 -1.20 -5.51
N ASN A 70 -16.58 -1.29 -5.83
CA ASN A 70 -15.53 -0.56 -5.11
C ASN A 70 -14.80 0.50 -5.94
N GLY A 71 -15.09 0.58 -7.25
CA GLY A 71 -14.44 1.52 -8.18
C GLY A 71 -12.98 1.21 -8.47
N VAL A 72 -12.46 0.06 -8.02
CA VAL A 72 -11.05 -0.32 -8.20
C VAL A 72 -10.93 -1.07 -9.54
N PRO A 73 -10.04 -0.67 -10.46
CA PRO A 73 -9.80 -1.44 -11.67
C PRO A 73 -9.00 -2.72 -11.38
N SER A 74 -8.99 -3.67 -12.33
CA SER A 74 -7.98 -4.72 -12.35
C SER A 74 -6.58 -4.08 -12.35
N ALA A 75 -5.73 -4.47 -11.42
CA ALA A 75 -4.42 -3.88 -11.22
C ALA A 75 -3.40 -4.94 -10.77
N VAL A 76 -2.14 -4.64 -11.04
CA VAL A 76 -1.00 -5.45 -10.61
C VAL A 76 -0.42 -4.80 -9.35
N LEU A 77 -0.40 -5.55 -8.24
CA LEU A 77 0.00 -5.09 -6.91
C LEU A 77 1.08 -5.99 -6.31
N THR A 78 2.03 -5.41 -5.58
CA THR A 78 3.06 -6.19 -4.89
C THR A 78 2.49 -6.86 -3.63
N PRO A 79 2.89 -8.10 -3.31
CA PRO A 79 2.40 -8.82 -2.13
C PRO A 79 2.54 -8.04 -0.83
N ALA A 80 3.61 -7.26 -0.66
CA ALA A 80 3.87 -6.45 0.52
C ALA A 80 2.80 -5.37 0.80
N THR A 81 2.00 -5.01 -0.20
CA THR A 81 0.92 -4.01 -0.05
C THR A 81 -0.43 -4.63 0.29
N LEU A 82 -0.53 -5.96 0.26
CA LEU A 82 -1.77 -6.71 0.47
C LEU A 82 -1.74 -7.39 1.84
N SER A 83 -2.85 -7.32 2.56
CA SER A 83 -3.10 -8.17 3.72
C SER A 83 -4.04 -9.31 3.32
N PRO A 84 -3.62 -10.58 3.40
CA PRO A 84 -4.49 -11.71 3.08
C PRO A 84 -5.65 -11.76 4.07
N HIS A 85 -6.81 -12.18 3.60
CA HIS A 85 -7.98 -12.43 4.43
C HIS A 85 -8.40 -13.90 4.28
N SER A 86 -9.04 -14.42 5.32
CA SER A 86 -9.58 -15.78 5.42
C SER A 86 -10.71 -16.06 4.43
N LYS A 87 -11.45 -15.03 3.98
CA LYS A 87 -12.55 -15.18 3.01
C LYS A 87 -12.03 -15.58 1.63
N ARG A 88 -12.59 -16.67 1.10
CA ARG A 88 -12.26 -17.21 -0.22
C ARG A 88 -13.47 -17.10 -1.12
N VAL A 89 -13.27 -16.55 -2.32
CA VAL A 89 -14.29 -16.45 -3.36
C VAL A 89 -13.91 -17.42 -4.46
N ASP A 90 -14.88 -18.15 -5.00
CA ASP A 90 -14.63 -19.02 -6.15
C ASP A 90 -14.38 -18.18 -7.42
N VAL A 91 -13.22 -18.42 -8.04
CA VAL A 91 -12.71 -17.73 -9.24
C VAL A 91 -12.69 -18.65 -10.47
N SER A 92 -13.18 -19.90 -10.34
CA SER A 92 -13.16 -20.89 -11.42
C SER A 92 -13.95 -20.46 -12.66
N SER A 93 -14.95 -19.59 -12.50
CA SER A 93 -15.80 -19.08 -13.59
C SER A 93 -15.14 -18.01 -14.48
N VAL A 94 -13.86 -17.66 -14.26
CA VAL A 94 -13.18 -16.63 -15.05
C VAL A 94 -12.53 -17.24 -16.28
N ASP A 95 -12.78 -16.66 -17.45
CA ASP A 95 -12.22 -17.12 -18.73
C ASP A 95 -10.68 -17.04 -18.73
N GLN A 96 -10.01 -18.20 -18.79
CA GLN A 96 -8.55 -18.31 -18.75
C GLN A 96 -7.86 -17.50 -19.86
N LYS A 97 -8.43 -17.48 -21.08
CA LYS A 97 -7.92 -16.68 -22.21
C LYS A 97 -7.88 -15.18 -21.89
N THR A 98 -8.91 -14.68 -21.21
CA THR A 98 -8.93 -13.26 -20.80
C THR A 98 -7.93 -13.00 -19.68
N LEU A 99 -7.76 -13.96 -18.78
CA LEU A 99 -6.80 -13.89 -17.70
C LEU A 99 -5.36 -13.85 -18.21
N GLU A 100 -5.02 -14.64 -19.23
CA GLU A 100 -3.69 -14.65 -19.87
C GLU A 100 -3.38 -13.32 -20.56
N ASN A 101 -4.35 -12.77 -21.31
CA ASN A 101 -4.19 -11.47 -21.95
C ASN A 101 -3.97 -10.34 -20.93
N VAL A 102 -4.69 -10.37 -19.81
CA VAL A 102 -4.53 -9.37 -18.72
C VAL A 102 -3.23 -9.62 -17.94
N SER A 103 -2.80 -10.86 -17.84
CA SER A 103 -1.57 -11.29 -17.17
C SER A 103 -0.30 -10.92 -17.94
N ALA A 104 -0.41 -10.48 -19.19
CA ALA A 104 0.74 -10.11 -20.00
C ALA A 104 1.48 -8.92 -19.37
N PRO A 105 2.83 -8.94 -19.32
CA PRO A 105 3.62 -7.90 -18.67
C PRO A 105 3.43 -6.54 -19.32
N ASP A 106 3.23 -6.53 -20.64
CA ASP A 106 3.03 -5.30 -21.43
C ASP A 106 1.62 -4.72 -21.28
N TYR A 107 0.66 -5.46 -20.73
CA TYR A 107 -0.72 -5.00 -20.60
C TYR A 107 -0.85 -3.80 -19.64
N PHE A 108 0.01 -3.73 -18.62
CA PHE A 108 0.00 -2.67 -17.60
C PHE A 108 1.05 -1.59 -17.82
N THR A 109 1.91 -1.72 -18.84
CA THR A 109 2.92 -0.70 -19.13
C THR A 109 2.25 0.50 -19.78
N LYS A 110 2.46 1.69 -19.23
CA LYS A 110 2.01 2.93 -19.85
C LYS A 110 3.02 3.30 -20.93
N GLU A 111 2.63 3.19 -22.21
CA GLU A 111 3.43 3.78 -23.28
C GLU A 111 3.63 5.28 -23.03
N LYS A 112 4.88 5.71 -22.92
CA LYS A 112 5.29 7.08 -22.54
C LYS A 112 5.02 8.16 -23.61
N LYS A 113 4.10 7.96 -24.56
CA LYS A 113 3.88 8.89 -25.68
C LYS A 113 2.62 9.74 -25.50
N ALA A 114 2.87 11.06 -25.44
CA ALA A 114 2.06 12.24 -25.76
C ALA A 114 0.60 12.32 -25.24
N GLU A 115 0.37 13.36 -24.43
CA GLU A 115 -0.89 14.08 -24.20
C GLU A 115 -2.19 13.30 -24.48
N LYS A 116 -2.59 12.44 -23.55
CA LYS A 116 -3.89 11.75 -23.63
C LYS A 116 -4.96 12.57 -22.95
N SER A 117 -5.90 13.06 -23.75
CA SER A 117 -7.24 13.43 -23.30
C SER A 117 -7.77 12.32 -22.37
N ARG A 118 -8.36 12.71 -21.23
CA ARG A 118 -8.74 11.81 -20.12
C ARG A 118 -9.66 10.64 -20.51
N GLY A 119 -10.24 10.61 -21.71
CA GLY A 119 -11.23 9.63 -22.16
C GLY A 119 -10.70 8.40 -22.90
N GLY A 120 -9.59 8.50 -23.65
CA GLY A 120 -9.16 7.44 -24.58
C GLY A 120 -8.68 6.15 -23.88
N PHE A 121 -7.94 6.30 -22.79
CA PHE A 121 -7.42 5.17 -22.00
C PHE A 121 -8.53 4.39 -21.28
N LEU A 122 -9.68 5.04 -21.01
CA LEU A 122 -10.82 4.40 -20.36
C LEU A 122 -11.54 3.40 -21.28
N GLN A 123 -11.54 3.59 -22.59
CA GLN A 123 -12.27 2.72 -23.52
C GLN A 123 -11.53 1.43 -23.87
N ALA A 124 -10.23 1.51 -24.18
CA ALA A 124 -9.45 0.35 -24.61
C ALA A 124 -9.33 -0.73 -23.52
N GLY A 125 -9.06 -0.32 -22.27
CA GLY A 125 -8.98 -1.26 -21.15
C GLY A 125 -10.34 -1.75 -20.64
N ARG A 126 -11.46 -1.11 -21.01
CA ARG A 126 -12.80 -1.41 -20.44
C ARG A 126 -13.37 -2.76 -20.87
N ARG A 127 -13.03 -3.25 -22.06
CA ARG A 127 -13.64 -4.45 -22.65
C ARG A 127 -13.24 -5.75 -21.93
N PRO A 128 -11.95 -6.09 -21.78
CA PRO A 128 -11.56 -7.31 -21.06
C PRO A 128 -11.95 -7.25 -19.57
N ARG A 129 -11.90 -6.05 -18.98
CA ARG A 129 -12.23 -5.84 -17.56
C ARG A 129 -13.69 -6.15 -17.23
N LYS A 130 -14.62 -5.75 -18.09
CA LYS A 130 -16.06 -6.00 -17.86
C LYS A 130 -16.40 -7.49 -17.90
N ALA A 131 -15.73 -8.27 -18.76
CA ALA A 131 -15.94 -9.71 -18.85
C ALA A 131 -15.52 -10.41 -17.55
N VAL A 132 -14.32 -10.09 -17.05
CA VAL A 132 -13.81 -10.62 -15.77
C VAL A 132 -14.70 -10.20 -14.60
N ASP A 133 -15.15 -8.95 -14.56
CA ASP A 133 -16.04 -8.48 -13.49
C ASP A 133 -17.41 -9.20 -13.51
N GLN A 134 -17.93 -9.52 -14.70
CA GLN A 134 -19.27 -10.10 -14.83
C GLN A 134 -19.35 -11.52 -14.28
N SER A 135 -18.31 -12.33 -14.48
CA SER A 135 -18.25 -13.68 -13.91
C SER A 135 -18.18 -13.64 -12.38
N ILE A 136 -17.32 -12.79 -11.83
CA ILE A 136 -17.08 -12.66 -10.38
C ILE A 136 -18.29 -12.08 -9.64
N LEU A 137 -19.05 -11.18 -10.27
CA LEU A 137 -20.28 -10.62 -9.68
C LEU A 137 -21.35 -11.68 -9.39
N SER A 138 -21.37 -12.79 -10.14
CA SER A 138 -22.30 -13.89 -9.87
C SER A 138 -21.94 -14.61 -8.58
N SER A 139 -20.65 -14.89 -8.35
CA SER A 139 -20.14 -15.50 -7.12
C SER A 139 -20.34 -14.59 -5.91
N ILE A 140 -20.13 -13.28 -6.07
CA ILE A 140 -20.29 -12.32 -4.96
C ILE A 140 -21.73 -12.23 -4.47
N LYS A 141 -22.71 -12.35 -5.37
CA LYS A 141 -24.12 -12.30 -5.01
C LYS A 141 -24.61 -13.56 -4.30
N LYS A 142 -23.89 -14.68 -4.42
CA LYS A 142 -24.21 -15.93 -3.72
C LYS A 142 -23.81 -15.89 -2.24
N GLU A 143 -22.79 -15.11 -1.89
CA GLU A 143 -22.39 -14.93 -0.50
C GLU A 143 -23.08 -13.72 0.15
N ASP A 144 -23.74 -13.99 1.27
CA ASP A 144 -24.40 -12.95 2.04
C ASP A 144 -23.41 -11.87 2.51
N PHE A 145 -23.81 -10.61 2.32
CA PHE A 145 -23.06 -9.42 2.72
C PHE A 145 -21.69 -9.20 2.06
N LEU A 146 -21.22 -10.08 1.16
CA LEU A 146 -19.89 -9.93 0.53
C LEU A 146 -19.81 -8.67 -0.34
N GLY A 147 -20.89 -8.34 -1.05
CA GLY A 147 -20.96 -7.10 -1.83
C GLY A 147 -20.75 -5.85 -0.97
N SER A 148 -21.44 -5.75 0.16
CA SER A 148 -21.28 -4.65 1.13
C SER A 148 -19.91 -4.65 1.78
N TYR A 149 -19.37 -5.84 2.06
CA TYR A 149 -18.02 -6.01 2.60
C TYR A 149 -16.96 -5.43 1.65
N LEU A 150 -17.04 -5.72 0.36
CA LEU A 150 -16.10 -5.24 -0.66
C LEU A 150 -16.25 -3.74 -0.97
N ALA A 151 -17.46 -3.18 -0.84
CA ALA A 151 -17.69 -1.75 -1.00
C ALA A 151 -17.04 -0.91 0.13
N THR A 152 -16.94 -1.50 1.32
CA THR A 152 -16.44 -0.82 2.52
C THR A 152 -14.91 -0.74 2.53
N THR A 153 -14.36 0.39 2.97
CA THR A 153 -12.91 0.57 3.17
C THR A 153 -12.47 0.03 4.52
N PHE A 154 -11.29 -0.58 4.57
CA PHE A 154 -10.70 -1.01 5.84
C PHE A 154 -10.07 0.19 6.57
N SER A 155 -10.42 0.34 7.85
CA SER A 155 -9.82 1.29 8.77
C SER A 155 -9.75 0.67 10.16
N LEU A 156 -8.70 1.00 10.91
CA LEU A 156 -8.58 0.67 12.32
C LEU A 156 -9.25 1.77 13.14
N ARG A 157 -10.02 1.38 14.14
CA ARG A 157 -10.63 2.28 15.13
C ARG A 157 -9.80 2.31 16.41
N ASN A 158 -10.12 3.25 17.29
CA ASN A 158 -9.49 3.29 18.61
C ASN A 158 -9.80 1.99 19.37
N GLY A 159 -8.75 1.31 19.83
CA GLY A 159 -8.85 0.01 20.50
C GLY A 159 -8.56 -1.19 19.60
N ASP A 160 -8.57 -1.03 18.27
CA ASP A 160 -8.22 -2.10 17.34
C ASP A 160 -6.72 -2.38 17.36
N LYS A 161 -6.33 -3.61 17.69
CA LYS A 161 -4.93 -4.06 17.75
C LYS A 161 -4.65 -5.07 16.65
N PRO A 162 -3.90 -4.72 15.60
CA PRO A 162 -3.65 -5.62 14.46
C PRO A 162 -3.04 -6.97 14.85
N HIS A 163 -2.16 -7.00 15.84
CA HIS A 163 -1.52 -8.25 16.30
C HIS A 163 -2.47 -9.21 17.03
N GLU A 164 -3.64 -8.73 17.48
CA GLU A 164 -4.68 -9.57 18.09
C GLU A 164 -5.78 -9.94 17.07
N MET A 165 -5.82 -9.29 15.90
CA MET A 165 -6.81 -9.55 14.87
C MET A 165 -6.51 -10.82 14.09
N LYS A 166 -7.57 -11.58 13.78
CA LYS A 166 -7.51 -12.70 12.84
C LYS A 166 -7.97 -12.20 11.47
N TRP A 167 -7.14 -12.38 10.46
CA TRP A 167 -7.43 -11.97 9.09
C TRP A 167 -7.95 -13.14 8.25
#